data_AF-A0A9P5AK15-F1
#
_entry.id   AF-A0A9P5AK15-F1
#
_cell.length_a   1.000
_cell.length_b   1.000
_cell.length_c   1.000
_cell.angle_alpha   90.00
_cell.angle_beta   90.00
_cell.angle_gamma   90.00
#
_symmetry.space_group_name_H-M   'P 1'
#
loop_
_entity.id
_entity.type
_entity.pdbx_description
1 polymer ?
#
loop_
_entity_poly.entity_id
_entity_poly.type
_entity_poly.pdbx_seq_one_letter_code
_entity_poly.pdbx_strand_id
1 'polypeptide(L)'
;MFIKDAPNSHGWVNSRDVEDLWRDHFDYFYREYADDPDEICVFPLTVHPDVSGRPHALLMHERLIEYINKHEGVEWVTMEQMCDEFKKKNKPPKGAVMPKTQ
;
A
#
# COMPACT_ATOMS: atom_id res chain seq x y z
N MET A 1 -8.51 15.45 -1.92
CA MET A 1 -8.81 16.56 -2.84
C MET A 1 -10.17 17.12 -2.49
N PHE A 2 -10.36 18.44 -2.49
CA PHE A 2 -11.70 19.03 -2.40
C PHE A 2 -12.35 19.16 -3.78
N ILE A 3 -13.60 18.75 -3.88
CA ILE A 3 -14.44 18.75 -5.08
C ILE A 3 -15.79 19.34 -4.67
N LYS A 4 -16.08 20.56 -5.13
CA LYS A 4 -17.23 21.35 -4.69
C LYS A 4 -18.58 20.66 -4.88
N ASP A 5 -18.76 19.95 -5.99
CA ASP A 5 -20.04 19.36 -6.37
C ASP A 5 -20.27 17.96 -5.75
N ALA A 6 -19.31 17.45 -4.97
CA ALA A 6 -19.43 16.17 -4.27
C ALA A 6 -19.81 16.41 -2.80
N PRO A 7 -21.01 16.00 -2.33
CA PRO A 7 -21.48 16.31 -0.98
C PRO A 7 -20.67 15.64 0.14
N ASN A 8 -19.97 14.55 -0.17
CA ASN A 8 -19.06 13.85 0.74
C ASN A 8 -17.58 14.25 0.52
N SER A 9 -17.34 15.37 -0.18
CA SER A 9 -15.98 15.80 -0.47
C SER A 9 -15.26 16.22 0.81
N HIS A 10 -14.09 15.63 1.01
CA HIS A 10 -13.13 16.05 2.01
C HIS A 10 -12.09 16.96 1.35
N GLY A 11 -10.84 16.98 1.83
CA GLY A 11 -9.76 17.73 1.19
C GLY A 11 -8.95 18.61 2.15
N TRP A 12 -9.35 18.67 3.41
CA TRP A 12 -8.70 19.46 4.45
C TRP A 12 -8.23 18.62 5.65
N VAL A 13 -8.30 17.29 5.54
CA VAL A 13 -7.71 16.40 6.54
C VAL A 13 -6.20 16.65 6.57
N ASN A 14 -5.63 16.77 7.77
CA ASN A 14 -4.21 17.01 7.93
C ASN A 14 -3.43 15.80 7.42
N SER A 15 -2.39 16.03 6.61
CA SER A 15 -1.55 14.94 6.08
C SER A 15 -0.84 14.16 7.18
N ARG A 16 -0.62 14.76 8.36
CA ARG A 16 -0.05 14.04 9.52
C ARG A 16 -0.98 12.97 10.07
N ASP A 17 -2.28 13.24 10.11
CA ASP A 17 -3.25 12.23 10.58
C ASP A 17 -3.31 11.04 9.61
N VAL A 18 -3.18 11.31 8.30
CA VAL A 18 -3.11 10.27 7.26
C VAL A 18 -1.82 9.46 7.39
N GLU A 19 -0.69 10.12 7.67
CA GLU A 19 0.61 9.49 7.91
C GLU A 19 0.55 8.52 9.08
N ASP A 20 0.00 8.96 10.22
CA ASP A 20 -0.11 8.14 11.43
C ASP A 20 -1.00 6.93 11.17
N LEU A 21 -2.13 7.10 10.47
CA LEU A 21 -2.96 5.97 10.05
C LEU A 21 -2.18 4.98 9.18
N TRP A 22 -1.41 5.45 8.20
CA TRP A 22 -0.64 4.56 7.32
C TRP A 22 0.49 3.86 8.06
N ARG A 23 1.15 4.53 9.01
CA ARG A 23 2.15 3.93 9.89
C ARG A 23 1.53 2.86 10.78
N ASP A 24 0.37 3.12 11.39
CA ASP A 24 -0.30 2.13 12.23
C ASP A 24 -0.73 0.89 11.45
N HIS A 25 -1.20 1.04 10.20
CA HIS A 25 -1.48 -0.10 9.33
C HIS A 25 -0.20 -0.89 9.02
N PHE A 26 0.88 -0.19 8.64
CA PHE A 26 2.16 -0.83 8.37
C PHE A 26 2.68 -1.58 9.60
N ASP A 27 2.69 -0.95 10.77
CA ASP A 27 3.18 -1.54 12.03
C ASP A 27 2.37 -2.78 12.42
N TYR A 28 1.05 -2.75 12.25
CA TYR A 28 0.19 -3.91 12.48
C TYR A 28 0.57 -5.06 11.54
N PHE A 29 0.64 -4.81 10.23
CA PHE A 29 0.95 -5.86 9.27
C PHE A 29 2.39 -6.39 9.42
N TYR A 30 3.33 -5.50 9.72
CA TYR A 30 4.71 -5.87 9.96
C TYR A 30 4.82 -6.78 11.19
N ARG A 31 4.20 -6.39 12.31
CA ARG A 31 4.24 -7.17 13.55
C ARG A 31 3.55 -8.54 13.44
N GLU A 32 2.41 -8.59 12.76
CA GLU A 32 1.57 -9.81 12.75
C GLU A 32 1.96 -10.80 11.63
N TYR A 33 2.52 -10.32 10.50
CA TYR A 33 2.69 -11.15 9.31
C TYR A 33 4.08 -11.10 8.66
N ALA A 34 4.98 -10.16 8.99
CA ALA A 34 6.25 -10.04 8.26
C ALA A 34 7.19 -11.23 8.49
N ASP A 35 7.10 -11.87 9.65
CA ASP A 35 7.95 -13.02 10.03
C ASP A 35 7.31 -14.38 9.67
N ASP A 36 6.11 -14.40 9.09
CA ASP A 36 5.44 -15.64 8.70
C ASP A 36 5.97 -16.13 7.33
N PRO A 37 6.72 -17.26 7.27
CA PRO A 37 7.28 -17.75 6.03
C PRO A 37 6.23 -18.31 5.04
N ASP A 38 5.06 -18.70 5.55
CA ASP A 38 4.00 -19.33 4.77
C ASP A 38 3.08 -18.28 4.11
N GLU A 39 3.08 -17.05 4.61
CA GLU A 39 2.27 -15.96 4.09
C GLU A 39 3.06 -15.02 3.15
N ILE A 40 2.32 -14.18 2.42
CA ILE A 40 2.89 -13.03 1.71
C ILE A 40 2.26 -11.78 2.30
N CYS A 41 3.04 -10.99 3.02
CA CYS A 41 2.61 -9.70 3.54
C CYS A 41 2.82 -8.63 2.47
N VAL A 42 1.73 -8.00 1.99
CA VAL A 42 1.79 -6.88 1.05
C VAL A 42 1.18 -5.62 1.68
N PHE A 43 1.85 -4.48 1.50
CA PHE A 43 1.36 -3.17 1.95
C PHE A 43 1.27 -2.18 0.79
N PRO A 44 0.23 -2.28 -0.07
CA PRO A 44 0.06 -1.39 -1.20
C PRO A 44 -0.50 -0.02 -0.78
N LEU A 45 0.15 1.06 -1.22
CA LEU A 45 -0.35 2.43 -1.06
C LEU A 45 -0.84 2.98 -2.41
N THR A 46 -2.11 3.37 -2.47
CA THR A 46 -2.66 4.04 -3.65
C THR A 46 -2.48 5.55 -3.50
N VAL A 47 -1.83 6.16 -4.49
CA VAL A 47 -1.54 7.60 -4.53
C VAL A 47 -1.98 8.19 -5.87
N HIS A 48 -2.32 9.47 -5.88
CA HIS A 48 -2.72 10.20 -7.09
C HIS A 48 -1.86 11.46 -7.22
N PRO A 49 -1.35 11.80 -8.41
CA PRO A 49 -0.49 12.98 -8.58
C PRO A 49 -1.19 14.29 -8.15
N ASP A 50 -2.50 14.38 -8.36
CA ASP A 50 -3.33 15.53 -8.01
C ASP A 50 -3.37 15.85 -6.50
N VAL A 51 -3.07 14.85 -5.67
CA VAL A 51 -3.07 14.92 -4.20
C VAL A 51 -1.66 14.75 -3.64
N SER A 52 -1.02 13.62 -3.95
CA SER A 52 0.31 13.28 -3.44
C SER A 52 1.43 14.14 -4.01
N GLY A 53 1.21 14.83 -5.14
CA GLY A 53 2.17 15.79 -5.70
C GLY A 53 2.19 17.14 -4.98
N ARG A 54 1.31 17.37 -3.99
CA ARG A 54 1.27 18.63 -3.24
C ARG A 54 2.40 18.65 -2.19
N PRO A 55 3.05 19.81 -1.91
CA PRO A 55 4.23 19.86 -1.05
C PRO A 55 4.07 19.21 0.33
N HIS A 56 2.94 19.40 1.02
CA HIS A 56 2.72 18.79 2.34
C HIS A 56 2.56 17.26 2.28
N ALA A 57 2.00 16.73 1.18
CA ALA A 57 1.88 15.30 0.94
C ALA A 57 3.21 14.69 0.49
N LEU A 58 4.02 15.42 -0.28
CA LEU A 58 5.40 14.99 -0.61
C LEU A 58 6.23 14.80 0.66
N LEU A 59 6.23 15.78 1.57
CA LEU A 59 6.93 15.64 2.85
C LEU A 59 6.38 14.48 3.70
N MET A 60 5.09 14.16 3.58
CA MET A 60 4.48 13.00 4.24
C MET A 60 5.03 11.68 3.68
N HIS A 61 5.10 11.55 2.34
CA HIS A 61 5.68 10.38 1.70
C HIS A 61 7.15 10.21 2.03
N GLU A 62 7.95 11.27 2.04
CA GLU A 62 9.37 11.23 2.44
C GLU A 62 9.54 10.63 3.84
N ARG A 63 8.81 11.14 4.84
CA ARG A 63 8.86 10.61 6.21
C ARG A 63 8.38 9.17 6.31
N LEU A 64 7.32 8.82 5.59
CA LEU A 64 6.78 7.47 5.63
C LEU A 64 7.75 6.46 4.99
N ILE A 65 8.35 6.81 3.85
CA ILE A 65 9.36 5.97 3.19
C ILE A 65 10.58 5.81 4.10
N GLU A 66 11.08 6.90 4.70
CA GLU A 66 12.16 6.87 5.68
C GLU A 66 11.83 6.01 6.91
N TYR A 67 10.58 6.01 7.36
CA TYR A 67 10.10 5.17 8.45
C TYR A 67 10.09 3.69 8.06
N ILE A 68 9.46 3.35 6.94
CA ILE A 68 9.33 1.98 6.42
C ILE A 68 10.72 1.37 6.18
N ASN A 69 11.65 2.13 5.59
CA ASN A 69 13.01 1.67 5.30
C ASN A 69 13.87 1.33 6.53
N LYS A 70 13.41 1.62 7.75
CA LYS A 70 14.08 1.20 9.00
C LYS A 70 13.74 -0.22 9.42
N HIS A 71 12.81 -0.88 8.74
CA HIS A 71 12.34 -2.22 9.07
C HIS A 71 13.03 -3.25 8.20
N GLU A 72 13.50 -4.34 8.81
CA GLU A 72 14.20 -5.42 8.12
C GLU A 72 13.24 -6.21 7.22
N GLY A 73 13.72 -6.77 6.12
CA GLY A 73 12.92 -7.61 5.22
C GLY A 73 11.91 -6.86 4.33
N VAL A 74 11.80 -5.53 4.44
CA VAL A 74 10.95 -4.75 3.54
C VAL A 74 11.56 -4.67 2.13
N GLU A 75 10.73 -4.96 1.13
CA GLU A 75 11.07 -4.80 -0.28
C GLU A 75 10.08 -3.86 -0.99
N TRP A 76 10.60 -2.87 -1.73
CA TRP A 76 9.79 -2.04 -2.61
C TRP A 76 9.65 -2.73 -3.97
N VAL A 77 8.44 -3.17 -4.28
CA VAL A 77 8.13 -3.93 -5.49
C VAL A 77 6.97 -3.32 -6.26
N THR A 78 6.84 -3.72 -7.52
CA THR A 78 5.68 -3.41 -8.36
C THR A 78 4.50 -4.33 -8.03
N MET A 79 3.28 -3.90 -8.38
CA MET A 79 2.08 -4.75 -8.26
C MET A 79 2.17 -6.03 -9.10
N GLU A 80 2.91 -6.00 -10.22
CA GLU A 80 3.18 -7.17 -11.05
C GLU A 80 3.99 -8.21 -10.27
N GLN A 81 5.08 -7.80 -9.62
CA GLN A 81 5.91 -8.68 -8.81
C GLN A 81 5.13 -9.28 -7.63
N MET A 82 4.28 -8.49 -6.96
CA MET A 82 3.38 -9.02 -5.92
C MET A 82 2.45 -10.11 -6.48
N CYS A 83 1.85 -9.86 -7.65
CA CYS A 83 0.98 -10.82 -8.32
C CYS A 83 1.72 -12.11 -8.71
N ASP A 84 2.95 -11.98 -9.19
CA ASP A 84 3.77 -13.12 -9.59
C ASP A 84 4.18 -13.97 -8.39
N GLU A 85 4.60 -13.36 -7.28
CA GLU A 85 4.89 -14.09 -6.04
C GLU A 85 3.65 -14.81 -5.49
N PHE A 86 2.49 -14.15 -5.50
CA PHE A 86 1.24 -14.78 -5.10
C PHE A 86 0.93 -16.02 -5.94
N LYS A 87 1.03 -15.93 -7.28
CA LYS A 87 0.77 -17.06 -8.19
C LYS A 87 1.79 -18.20 -8.04
N LYS A 88 3.04 -17.91 -7.68
CA LYS A 88 4.07 -18.93 -7.43
C LYS A 88 3.72 -19.77 -6.19
N LYS A 89 3.29 -19.12 -5.11
CA LYS A 89 2.93 -19.80 -3.85
C LYS A 89 1.52 -20.42 -3.87
N ASN A 90 0.59 -19.84 -4.63
CA ASN A 90 -0.82 -20.21 -4.58
C ASN A 90 -1.31 -20.86 -5.89
N LYS A 91 -1.81 -22.09 -5.78
CA LYS A 91 -2.49 -22.76 -6.90
C LYS A 91 -3.94 -22.33 -6.96
N PRO A 92 -4.46 -21.95 -8.15
CA PRO A 92 -5.88 -21.69 -8.30
C PRO A 92 -6.73 -22.90 -7.86
N PRO A 93 -7.88 -22.67 -7.21
CA PRO A 93 -8.81 -23.74 -6.88
C PRO A 93 -9.19 -24.58 -8.11
N LYS A 94 -9.47 -25.87 -7.90
CA LYS A 94 -9.86 -26.76 -9.00
C LYS A 94 -11.13 -26.23 -9.68
N GLY A 95 -11.04 -26.00 -10.99
CA GLY A 95 -12.16 -25.47 -11.81
C GLY A 95 -12.24 -23.95 -11.86
N ALA A 96 -11.28 -23.22 -11.26
CA ALA A 96 -11.20 -21.77 -11.40
C ALA A 96 -11.04 -21.35 -12.87
N VAL A 97 -11.81 -20.33 -13.28
CA VAL A 97 -11.68 -19.73 -14.61
C VAL A 97 -10.47 -18.79 -14.59
N MET A 98 -9.43 -19.15 -15.33
CA MET A 98 -8.23 -18.31 -15.45
C MET A 98 -8.37 -17.29 -16.58
N PRO A 99 -7.71 -16.12 -16.49
CA PRO A 99 -7.63 -15.18 -17.60
C PRO A 99 -7.08 -15.88 -18.86
N LYS A 100 -7.58 -15.49 -20.03
CA LYS A 100 -6.99 -15.96 -21.30
C LYS A 100 -5.55 -15.50 -21.37
N THR A 101 -4.63 -16.41 -21.72
CA THR A 101 -3.25 -16.05 -22.04
C THR A 101 -3.27 -15.02 -23.17
N GLN A 102 -2.61 -13.87 -22.95
CA GLN A 102 -2.41 -12.87 -24.00
C GLN A 102 -1.43 -13.38 -25.05
#